data_AF-A0A432SF60-F1
#
_entry.id   AF-A0A432SF60-F1
#
_cell.length_a   1.000
_cell.length_b   1.000
_cell.length_c   1.000
_cell.angle_alpha   90.00
_cell.angle_beta   90.00
_cell.angle_gamma   90.00
#
_symmetry.space_group_name_H-M   'P 1'
#
loop_
_entity.id
_entity.type
_entity.pdbx_description
1 polymer ?
#
loop_
_entity_poly.entity_id
_entity_poly.type
_entity_poly.pdbx_seq_one_letter_code
_entity_poly.pdbx_strand_id
1 'polypeptide(L)'
;MSITIYKPTSRDEIVSFLQKTFTKETEYQLVKELWAFTGNGITVKFAYEWLDTNEQWHRSYANENWEFNPKGLMAQHYASLSDLGL
;
A
#
# COMPACT_ATOMS: atom_id res chain seq x y z
N MET A 1 14.67 -7.62 8.92
CA MET A 1 13.86 -6.53 8.35
C MET A 1 13.83 -6.73 6.84
N SER A 2 12.70 -7.20 6.31
CA SER A 2 12.48 -7.41 4.88
C SER A 2 11.66 -6.25 4.33
N ILE A 3 12.05 -5.72 3.18
CA ILE A 3 11.28 -4.74 2.43
C ILE A 3 10.56 -5.48 1.31
N THR A 4 9.23 -5.34 1.24
CA THR A 4 8.45 -5.86 0.11
C THR A 4 8.24 -4.72 -0.89
N ILE A 5 8.56 -4.98 -2.16
CA ILE A 5 8.31 -4.06 -3.28
C ILE A 5 7.12 -4.57 -4.07
N TYR A 6 6.14 -3.70 -4.29
CA TYR A 6 4.94 -4.01 -5.08
C TYR A 6 4.82 -3.05 -6.28
N LYS A 7 4.69 -3.63 -7.47
CA LYS A 7 4.46 -2.93 -8.74
C LYS A 7 3.48 -3.75 -9.59
N PRO A 8 2.17 -3.45 -9.55
CA PRO A 8 1.19 -4.18 -10.34
C PRO A 8 1.33 -3.85 -11.84
N THR A 9 0.99 -4.83 -12.67
CA THR A 9 1.01 -4.69 -14.14
C THR A 9 -0.38 -4.70 -14.78
N SER A 10 -1.42 -5.11 -14.03
CA SER A 10 -2.80 -5.15 -14.50
C SER A 10 -3.82 -4.95 -13.39
N ARG A 11 -5.07 -4.63 -13.76
CA ARG A 11 -6.17 -4.49 -12.80
C ARG A 11 -6.52 -5.81 -12.12
N ASP A 12 -6.49 -6.92 -12.84
CA ASP A 12 -6.84 -8.24 -12.31
C ASP A 12 -5.81 -8.72 -11.28
N GLU A 13 -4.54 -8.40 -11.49
CA GLU A 13 -3.47 -8.62 -10.53
C GLU A 13 -3.70 -7.80 -9.25
N ILE A 14 -4.11 -6.53 -9.38
CA ILE A 14 -4.44 -5.66 -8.24
C ILE A 14 -5.62 -6.23 -7.45
N VAL A 15 -6.69 -6.64 -8.13
CA VAL A 15 -7.88 -7.23 -7.47
C VAL A 15 -7.48 -8.50 -6.72
N SER A 16 -6.71 -9.38 -7.35
CA SER A 16 -6.25 -10.63 -6.73
C SER A 16 -5.33 -10.38 -5.53
N PHE A 17 -4.47 -9.37 -5.61
CA PHE A 17 -3.62 -8.94 -4.50
C PHE A 17 -4.47 -8.44 -3.33
N LEU A 18 -5.36 -7.46 -3.57
CA LEU A 18 -6.19 -6.87 -2.52
C LEU A 18 -7.11 -7.90 -1.85
N GLN A 19 -7.67 -8.84 -2.61
CA GLN A 19 -8.47 -9.93 -2.05
C GLN A 19 -7.68 -10.77 -1.05
N LYS A 20 -6.43 -11.13 -1.38
CA LYS A 20 -5.56 -11.90 -0.48
C LYS A 20 -5.17 -11.08 0.75
N THR A 21 -4.83 -9.82 0.57
CA THR A 21 -4.46 -8.90 1.66
C THR A 21 -5.59 -8.78 2.68
N PHE A 22 -6.80 -8.41 2.24
CA PHE A 22 -7.92 -8.20 3.16
C PHE A 22 -8.55 -9.49 3.70
N THR A 23 -8.14 -10.66 3.20
CA THR A 23 -8.47 -11.94 3.85
C THR A 23 -7.60 -12.18 5.09
N LYS A 24 -6.37 -11.67 5.09
CA LYS A 24 -5.38 -11.87 6.15
C LYS A 24 -5.35 -10.71 7.16
N GLU A 25 -5.46 -9.48 6.66
CA GLU A 25 -5.28 -8.25 7.44
C GLU A 25 -6.64 -7.70 7.89
N THR A 26 -7.13 -8.14 9.05
CA THR A 26 -8.42 -7.70 9.61
C THR A 26 -8.25 -6.45 10.47
N GLU A 27 -9.36 -5.77 10.81
CA GLU A 27 -9.34 -4.50 11.56
C GLU A 27 -8.42 -3.42 10.94
N TYR A 28 -8.28 -3.46 9.61
CA TYR A 28 -7.34 -2.66 8.84
C TYR A 28 -7.63 -1.16 8.97
N GLN A 29 -6.67 -0.40 9.51
CA GLN A 29 -6.76 1.05 9.69
C GLN A 29 -5.56 1.74 9.05
N LEU A 30 -5.81 2.64 8.10
CA LEU A 30 -4.79 3.25 7.27
C LEU A 30 -4.77 4.77 7.40
N VAL A 31 -3.57 5.33 7.53
CA VAL A 31 -3.31 6.77 7.44
C VAL A 31 -2.29 7.03 6.34
N LYS A 32 -2.64 7.89 5.39
CA LYS A 32 -1.76 8.35 4.31
C LYS A 32 -1.45 9.83 4.50
N GLU A 33 -0.19 10.21 4.29
CA GLU A 33 0.30 11.58 4.35
C GLU A 33 1.02 11.94 3.04
N LEU A 34 0.63 13.06 2.44
CA LEU A 34 1.30 13.61 1.27
C LEU A 34 2.76 13.97 1.64
N TRP A 35 3.71 13.49 0.85
CA TRP A 35 5.12 13.85 1.01
C TRP A 35 5.57 14.89 -0.02
N ALA A 36 5.31 14.62 -1.30
CA ALA A 36 5.66 15.51 -2.39
C ALA A 36 4.76 15.24 -3.61
N PHE A 37 4.68 16.20 -4.52
CA PHE A 37 4.04 16.01 -5.82
C PHE A 37 4.78 16.82 -6.89
N THR A 38 4.73 16.35 -8.13
CA THR A 38 5.25 17.07 -9.29
C THR A 38 4.53 16.59 -10.56
N GLY A 39 4.02 17.51 -11.37
CA GLY A 39 3.23 17.17 -12.56
C GLY A 39 2.04 16.25 -12.24
N ASN A 40 2.02 15.06 -12.85
CA ASN A 40 1.01 14.01 -12.63
C ASN A 40 1.48 12.94 -11.61
N GLY A 41 2.56 13.20 -10.88
CA GLY A 41 3.15 12.30 -9.89
C GLY A 41 2.88 12.75 -8.45
N ILE A 42 2.59 11.78 -7.57
CA ILE A 42 2.39 11.99 -6.13
C ILE A 42 3.21 10.95 -5.35
N THR A 43 3.96 11.40 -4.34
CA THR A 43 4.62 10.53 -3.37
C THR A 43 3.94 10.66 -2.02
N VAL A 44 3.64 9.52 -1.39
CA VAL A 44 2.91 9.43 -0.13
C VAL A 44 3.67 8.54 0.83
N LYS A 45 3.69 8.94 2.11
CA LYS A 45 4.06 8.05 3.22
C LYS A 45 2.79 7.53 3.84
N PHE A 46 2.79 6.28 4.29
CA PHE A 46 1.65 5.76 5.01
C PHE A 46 2.05 4.76 6.08
N ALA A 47 1.18 4.65 7.07
CA ALA A 47 1.21 3.60 8.06
C ALA A 47 -0.18 2.97 8.14
N TYR A 48 -0.22 1.67 8.39
CA TYR A 48 -1.47 1.00 8.71
C TYR A 48 -1.29 -0.02 9.82
N GLU A 49 -2.36 -0.22 10.57
CA GLU A 49 -2.47 -1.23 11.61
C GLU A 49 -3.46 -2.29 11.18
N TRP A 50 -3.19 -3.52 11.55
CA TRP A 50 -4.02 -4.67 11.21
C TRP A 50 -3.81 -5.81 12.20
N LEU A 51 -4.81 -6.67 12.28
CA LEU A 51 -4.82 -7.87 13.10
C LEU A 51 -4.61 -9.09 12.21
N ASP A 52 -3.71 -10.00 12.60
CA ASP A 52 -3.52 -11.26 11.89
C ASP A 52 -4.49 -12.35 12.37
N THR A 53 -4.40 -13.54 11.75
CA THR A 53 -5.27 -14.69 12.09
C THR A 53 -5.03 -15.27 13.48
N ASN A 54 -3.95 -14.88 14.16
CA ASN A 54 -3.60 -15.27 15.53
C ASN A 54 -3.94 -14.17 16.55
N GLU A 55 -4.73 -13.17 16.15
CA GLU A 55 -5.09 -12.01 16.97
C GLU A 55 -3.88 -11.17 17.41
N GLN A 56 -2.81 -11.16 16.60
CA GLN A 56 -1.64 -10.31 16.85
C GLN A 56 -1.76 -9.02 16.04
N TRP A 57 -1.51 -7.89 16.71
CA TRP A 57 -1.45 -6.59 16.06
C TRP A 57 -0.12 -6.42 15.33
N HIS A 58 -0.20 -5.87 14.13
CA HIS A 58 0.93 -5.50 13.31
C HIS A 58 0.80 -4.05 12.90
N ARG A 59 1.94 -3.39 12.72
CA ARG A 59 2.00 -2.07 12.11
C ARG A 59 2.98 -2.08 10.96
N SER A 60 2.51 -1.63 9.82
CA SER A 60 3.28 -1.59 8.59
C SER A 60 3.54 -0.14 8.22
N TYR A 61 4.78 0.16 7.83
CA TYR A 61 5.22 1.47 7.35
C TYR A 61 5.63 1.38 5.90
N ALA A 62 5.21 2.34 5.10
CA ALA A 62 5.40 2.25 3.66
C ALA A 62 5.50 3.60 2.95
N ASN A 63 6.12 3.56 1.78
CA ASN A 63 6.19 4.67 0.83
C ASN A 63 5.55 4.24 -0.48
N GLU A 64 4.76 5.14 -1.06
CA GLU A 64 4.02 4.93 -2.29
C GLU A 64 4.32 6.06 -3.28
N ASN A 65 4.55 5.69 -4.54
CA ASN A 65 4.73 6.63 -5.64
C ASN A 65 3.68 6.32 -6.71
N TRP A 66 2.87 7.31 -7.03
CA TRP A 66 1.74 7.21 -7.93
C TRP A 66 1.98 8.10 -9.14
N GLU A 67 1.67 7.59 -10.33
CA GLU A 67 1.59 8.39 -11.55
C GLU A 67 0.18 8.27 -12.14
N PHE A 68 -0.43 9.40 -12.51
CA PHE A 68 -1.80 9.45 -13.01
C PHE A 68 -1.84 9.76 -14.52
N ASN A 69 -2.79 9.17 -15.23
CA ASN A 69 -3.07 9.50 -16.63
C ASN A 69 -3.99 10.75 -16.73
N PRO A 70 -4.22 11.31 -17.94
CA PRO A 70 -5.07 12.49 -18.13
C PRO A 70 -6.54 12.32 -17.71
N LYS A 71 -7.00 11.08 -17.48
CA LYS A 71 -8.35 10.78 -16.99
C LYS A 71 -8.40 10.68 -15.45
N GLY A 72 -7.29 10.96 -14.77
CA GLY A 72 -7.18 10.87 -13.31
C GLY A 72 -7.05 9.44 -12.77
N LEU A 73 -6.87 8.44 -13.64
CA LEU A 73 -6.63 7.06 -13.20
C LEU A 73 -5.14 6.84 -12.95
N MET A 74 -4.82 6.14 -11.86
CA MET A 74 -3.45 5.73 -11.55
C MET A 74 -2.94 4.77 -12.64
N ALA A 75 -1.93 5.22 -13.38
CA ALA A 75 -1.28 4.47 -14.45
C ALA A 75 -0.06 3.69 -13.95
N GLN A 76 0.62 4.19 -12.91
CA GLN A 76 1.72 3.50 -12.25
C GLN A 76 1.55 3.60 -10.73
N HIS A 77 1.87 2.50 -10.04
CA HIS A 77 1.85 2.39 -8.59
C HIS A 77 3.10 1.64 -8.15
N TYR A 78 3.97 2.30 -7.37
CA TYR A 78 5.14 1.68 -6.77
C TYR A 78 5.03 1.81 -5.26
N ALA A 79 4.99 0.69 -4.56
CA ALA A 79 4.96 0.67 -3.10
C ALA A 79 6.17 -0.09 -2.55
N SER A 80 6.76 0.44 -1.48
CA SER A 80 7.72 -0.25 -0.63
C SER A 80 7.17 -0.28 0.79
N LEU A 81 7.08 -1.46 1.38
CA LEU A 81 6.52 -1.65 2.72
C LEU A 81 7.46 -2.45 3.61
N SER A 82 7.40 -2.17 4.91
CA SER A 82 8.12 -2.90 5.95
C SER A 82 7.17 -3.13 7.12
N ASP A 83 7.02 -4.40 7.51
CA ASP A 83 6.18 -4.80 8.62
C ASP A 83 6.99 -4.80 9.93
N LEU A 84 6.37 -4.31 10.99
CA LEU A 84 6.85 -4.38 12.36
C LEU A 84 5.79 -5.07 13.22
N GLY A 85 6.14 -6.20 13.84
CA GLY A 85 5.28 -6.83 14.85
C GLY A 85 5.22 -5.96 16.10
N LEU A 86 4.03 -5.84 16.70
CA LEU A 86 3.78 -5.06 17.92
C LEU A 86 3.67 -5.96 19.16
#